data_AF-A0A357CN89-F1
#
_entry.id   AF-A0A357CN89-F1
#
_cell.length_a   1.000
_cell.length_b   1.000
_cell.length_c   1.000
_cell.angle_alpha   90.00
_cell.angle_beta   90.00
_cell.angle_gamma   90.00
#
_symmetry.space_group_name_H-M   'P 1'
#
loop_
_entity.id
_entity.type
_entity.pdbx_description
1 polymer ?
#
loop_
_entity_poly.entity_id
_entity_poly.type
_entity_poly.pdbx_seq_one_letter_code
_entity_poly.pdbx_strand_id
1 'polypeptide(L)'
;MGEGLTAYEIKEALGFLATTRKGFTISGLILLAVTVLGFALLAISRATEENITLETRENRRRMRVALQYVVAGIFTLTMLFPIYWMIISSLKTSTELLLPVPTLWPQEFQWANFPNVLKRAPFVRYLFNTLVTTFFMMTGQICIGVLAAYGFSKGRFKGKNMLFVLVLGALMIPIQVTFVPIYVMVSRLGWINSYPGLIVPNLVSAYFIFMLRQAFMSVDDSYLDAGRVDGLNRIGLLHHVLIPMCGPTMITISTLTFITGWNSYFWPKMVATKDEYRTIAVGVTRLRQTFAGMETANYNEIMAGAVMAIIPIIILFLIMQKYIMTGMSKAAMK
;
A
#
# COMPACT_ATOMS: atom_id res chain seq x y z
N MET A 1 8.34 38.07 14.78
CA MET A 1 7.47 37.49 15.83
C MET A 1 6.20 37.05 15.14
N GLY A 2 6.03 35.75 14.90
CA GLY A 2 4.85 35.24 14.21
C GLY A 2 3.65 35.28 15.14
N GLU A 3 2.59 35.96 14.73
CA GLU A 3 1.29 35.87 15.39
C GLU A 3 0.88 34.40 15.37
N GLY A 4 0.69 33.81 16.56
CA GLY A 4 0.22 32.44 16.69
C GLY A 4 -1.20 32.33 16.14
N LEU A 5 -1.54 31.14 15.65
CA LEU A 5 -2.89 30.80 15.19
C LEU A 5 -3.93 31.30 16.19
N THR A 6 -4.94 32.01 15.69
CA THR A 6 -6.04 32.51 16.51
C THR A 6 -6.83 31.34 17.09
N ALA A 7 -7.48 31.55 18.23
CA ALA A 7 -8.30 30.51 18.88
C ALA A 7 -9.42 29.98 17.97
N TYR A 8 -9.84 30.77 16.97
CA TYR A 8 -10.81 30.37 15.96
C TYR A 8 -10.20 29.38 14.94
N GLU A 9 -9.02 29.69 14.39
CA GLU A 9 -8.33 28.83 13.42
C GLU A 9 -7.93 27.48 14.03
N ILE A 10 -7.54 27.46 15.31
CA ILE A 10 -7.29 26.22 16.06
C ILE A 10 -8.57 25.38 16.18
N LYS A 11 -9.72 26.03 16.41
CA LYS A 11 -11.01 25.38 16.62
C LYS A 11 -11.60 24.83 15.32
N GLU A 12 -11.37 25.52 14.21
CA GLU A 12 -11.75 25.10 12.87
C GLU A 12 -10.89 23.92 12.37
N ALA A 13 -9.57 23.98 12.60
CA ALA A 13 -8.63 22.93 12.17
C ALA A 13 -8.74 21.62 12.96
N LEU A 14 -9.14 21.67 14.24
CA LEU A 14 -9.25 20.49 15.13
C LEU A 14 -10.60 19.76 15.02
N GLY A 15 -11.59 20.35 14.35
CA GLY A 15 -12.94 19.78 14.22
C GLY A 15 -13.66 19.58 15.57
N PHE A 16 -14.91 19.09 15.52
CA PHE A 16 -15.73 18.87 16.72
C PHE A 16 -15.09 17.86 17.71
N LEU A 17 -14.25 16.96 17.22
CA LEU A 17 -13.67 15.86 18.00
C LEU A 17 -12.49 16.27 18.90
N ALA A 18 -11.72 17.31 18.53
CA ALA A 18 -10.53 17.72 19.31
C ALA A 18 -10.68 19.07 20.04
N THR A 19 -11.85 19.72 19.98
CA THR A 19 -12.09 21.02 20.62
C THR A 19 -12.58 20.91 22.07
N THR A 20 -13.07 19.75 22.53
CA THR A 20 -13.40 19.53 23.94
C THR A 20 -13.11 18.10 24.39
N ARG A 21 -12.51 17.93 25.57
CA ARG A 21 -12.36 16.62 26.25
C ARG A 21 -13.69 15.87 26.31
N LYS A 22 -14.80 16.61 26.44
CA LYS A 22 -16.18 16.09 26.41
C LYS A 22 -16.55 15.46 25.07
N GLY A 23 -16.23 16.08 23.93
CA GLY A 23 -16.50 15.53 22.59
C GLY A 23 -15.78 14.21 22.31
N PHE A 24 -14.52 14.11 22.74
CA PHE A 24 -13.75 12.85 22.67
C PHE A 24 -14.35 11.76 23.58
N THR A 25 -14.74 12.10 24.81
CA THR A 25 -15.39 11.11 25.70
C THR A 25 -16.77 10.68 25.23
N ILE A 26 -17.55 11.59 24.63
CA ILE A 26 -18.90 11.27 24.11
C ILE A 26 -18.80 10.38 22.88
N SER A 27 -17.91 10.69 21.93
CA SER A 27 -17.67 9.82 20.77
C SER A 27 -17.13 8.45 21.17
N GLY A 28 -16.21 8.40 22.15
CA GLY A 28 -15.74 7.15 22.74
C GLY A 28 -16.86 6.33 23.42
N LEU A 29 -17.74 6.99 24.19
CA LEU A 29 -18.89 6.35 24.82
C LEU A 29 -19.91 5.83 23.79
N ILE A 30 -20.16 6.58 22.71
CA ILE A 30 -21.04 6.14 21.61
C ILE A 30 -20.44 4.90 20.93
N LEU A 31 -19.15 4.92 20.61
CA LEU A 31 -18.47 3.78 19.98
C LEU A 31 -18.52 2.54 20.88
N LEU A 32 -18.28 2.71 22.18
CA LEU A 32 -18.33 1.63 23.16
C LEU A 32 -19.75 1.11 23.33
N ALA A 33 -20.76 1.98 23.38
CA ALA A 33 -22.17 1.60 23.45
C ALA A 33 -22.60 0.81 22.19
N VAL A 34 -22.23 1.26 20.99
CA VAL A 34 -22.50 0.54 19.73
C VAL A 34 -21.83 -0.84 19.73
N THR A 35 -20.60 -0.93 20.23
CA THR A 35 -19.87 -2.19 20.31
C THR A 35 -20.52 -3.17 21.30
N VAL A 36 -20.86 -2.69 22.51
CA VAL A 36 -21.54 -3.49 23.53
C VAL A 36 -22.93 -3.93 23.06
N LEU A 37 -23.69 -3.04 22.41
CA LEU A 37 -24.98 -3.37 21.82
C LEU A 37 -24.84 -4.44 20.72
N GLY A 38 -23.81 -4.33 19.88
CA GLY A 38 -23.48 -5.34 18.87
C GLY A 38 -23.20 -6.70 19.48
N PHE A 39 -22.37 -6.76 20.54
CA PHE A 39 -22.10 -8.01 21.26
C PHE A 39 -23.33 -8.57 21.99
N ALA A 40 -24.15 -7.72 22.59
CA ALA A 40 -25.40 -8.13 23.24
C ALA A 40 -26.38 -8.72 22.21
N LEU A 41 -26.53 -8.08 21.05
CA LEU A 41 -27.36 -8.60 19.96
C LEU A 41 -26.83 -9.94 19.42
N LEU A 42 -25.51 -10.11 19.31
CA LEU A 42 -24.91 -11.40 18.92
C LEU A 42 -25.15 -12.50 19.98
N ALA A 43 -25.05 -12.16 21.27
CA ALA A 43 -25.31 -13.09 22.36
C ALA A 43 -26.79 -13.50 22.43
N ILE A 44 -27.71 -12.54 22.30
CA ILE A 44 -29.16 -12.78 22.25
C ILE A 44 -29.51 -13.59 21.00
N SER A 45 -28.92 -13.27 19.85
CA SER A 45 -29.10 -14.02 18.59
C SER A 45 -28.65 -15.48 18.72
N ARG A 46 -27.53 -15.75 19.41
CA ARG A 46 -27.06 -17.12 19.68
C ARG A 46 -28.00 -17.86 20.63
N ALA A 47 -28.45 -17.21 21.71
CA ALA A 47 -29.34 -17.82 22.70
C ALA A 47 -30.73 -18.15 22.12
N THR A 48 -31.22 -17.36 21.16
CA THR A 48 -32.50 -17.67 20.47
C THR A 48 -32.36 -18.71 19.37
N GLU A 49 -31.14 -19.04 18.92
CA GLU A 49 -30.89 -19.93 17.78
C GLU A 49 -31.27 -21.39 18.06
N GLU A 50 -31.32 -21.80 19.33
CA GLU A 50 -31.58 -23.17 19.78
C GLU A 50 -33.04 -23.63 19.58
N ASN A 51 -34.00 -22.69 19.54
CA ASN A 51 -35.44 -22.99 19.52
C ASN A 51 -36.16 -22.66 18.20
N ILE A 52 -35.43 -22.50 17.09
CA ILE A 52 -35.99 -22.01 15.82
C ILE A 52 -36.20 -23.16 14.81
N THR A 53 -37.39 -23.22 14.19
CA THR A 53 -37.72 -24.09 13.05
C THR A 53 -36.75 -23.92 11.87
N LEU A 54 -36.51 -25.00 11.12
CA LEU A 54 -35.54 -25.04 10.01
C LEU A 54 -35.81 -23.96 8.93
N GLU A 55 -37.08 -23.69 8.60
CA GLU A 55 -37.46 -22.65 7.63
C GLU A 55 -37.06 -21.23 8.07
N THR A 56 -37.21 -20.92 9.36
CA THR A 56 -36.84 -19.61 9.91
C THR A 56 -35.32 -19.46 9.99
N ARG A 57 -34.57 -20.54 10.20
CA ARG A 57 -33.10 -20.55 10.09
C ARG A 57 -32.64 -20.27 8.66
N GLU A 58 -33.29 -20.84 7.65
CA GLU A 58 -32.98 -20.55 6.23
C GLU A 58 -33.30 -19.11 5.84
N ASN A 59 -34.47 -18.58 6.25
CA ASN A 59 -34.85 -17.19 5.97
C ASN A 59 -33.92 -16.18 6.68
N ARG A 60 -33.52 -16.44 7.94
CA ARG A 60 -32.50 -15.62 8.64
C ARG A 60 -31.14 -15.71 7.96
N ARG A 61 -30.72 -16.88 7.46
CA ARG A 61 -29.49 -17.03 6.69
C ARG A 61 -29.53 -16.22 5.40
N ARG A 62 -30.63 -16.29 4.63
CA ARG A 62 -30.82 -15.48 3.42
C ARG A 62 -30.83 -13.98 3.71
N MET A 63 -31.53 -13.55 4.76
CA MET A 63 -31.56 -12.15 5.20
C MET A 63 -30.19 -11.66 5.66
N ARG A 64 -29.42 -12.48 6.39
CA ARG A 64 -28.05 -12.18 6.80
C ARG A 64 -27.13 -12.03 5.59
N VAL A 65 -27.23 -12.93 4.61
CA VAL A 65 -26.45 -12.87 3.37
C VAL A 65 -26.82 -11.62 2.57
N ALA A 66 -28.11 -11.30 2.44
CA ALA A 66 -28.57 -10.08 1.79
C ALA A 66 -28.02 -8.82 2.48
N LEU A 67 -28.09 -8.76 3.81
CA LEU A 67 -27.54 -7.66 4.59
C LEU A 67 -26.01 -7.54 4.41
N GLN A 68 -25.29 -8.65 4.39
CA GLN A 68 -23.85 -8.69 4.12
C GLN A 68 -23.53 -8.11 2.74
N TYR A 69 -24.30 -8.47 1.70
CA TYR A 69 -24.11 -7.91 0.36
C TYR A 69 -24.45 -6.42 0.30
N VAL A 70 -25.51 -5.97 0.97
CA VAL A 70 -25.87 -4.54 1.02
C VAL A 70 -24.78 -3.73 1.70
N VAL A 71 -24.30 -4.17 2.87
CA VAL A 71 -23.22 -3.50 3.61
C VAL A 71 -21.92 -3.51 2.79
N ALA A 72 -21.57 -4.64 2.18
CA ALA A 72 -20.41 -4.74 1.31
C ALA A 72 -20.54 -3.81 0.08
N GLY A 73 -21.74 -3.68 -0.49
CA GLY A 73 -22.03 -2.78 -1.60
C GLY A 73 -21.84 -1.31 -1.21
N ILE A 74 -22.40 -0.87 -0.09
CA ILE A 74 -22.23 0.51 0.42
C ILE A 74 -20.75 0.82 0.69
N PHE A 75 -20.04 -0.13 1.32
CA PHE A 75 -18.62 0.03 1.59
C PHE A 75 -17.80 0.13 0.30
N THR A 76 -18.11 -0.72 -0.69
CA THR A 76 -17.48 -0.70 -2.01
C THR A 76 -17.71 0.63 -2.72
N LEU A 77 -18.94 1.14 -2.74
CA LEU A 77 -19.26 2.43 -3.35
C LEU A 77 -18.50 3.58 -2.67
N THR A 78 -18.46 3.59 -1.33
CA THR A 78 -17.70 4.59 -0.57
C THR A 78 -16.21 4.55 -0.89
N MET A 79 -15.63 3.35 -1.03
CA MET A 79 -14.22 3.17 -1.37
C MET A 79 -13.88 3.54 -2.82
N LEU A 80 -14.81 3.31 -3.76
CA LEU A 80 -14.63 3.65 -5.17
C LEU A 80 -14.89 5.12 -5.47
N PHE A 81 -15.65 5.82 -4.62
CA PHE A 81 -16.03 7.22 -4.84
C PHE A 81 -14.83 8.16 -5.06
N PRO A 82 -13.71 8.11 -4.29
CA PRO A 82 -12.55 8.94 -4.57
C PRO A 82 -11.89 8.67 -5.92
N ILE A 83 -11.88 7.40 -6.37
CA ILE A 83 -11.34 7.01 -7.67
C ILE A 83 -12.24 7.52 -8.79
N TYR A 84 -13.55 7.34 -8.63
CA TYR A 84 -14.56 7.94 -9.51
C TYR A 84 -14.39 9.45 -9.61
N TRP A 85 -14.29 10.12 -8.46
CA TRP A 85 -14.13 11.57 -8.38
C TRP A 85 -12.85 12.04 -9.08
N MET A 86 -11.74 11.33 -8.90
CA MET A 86 -10.47 11.60 -9.56
C MET A 86 -10.58 11.46 -11.10
N ILE A 87 -11.22 10.39 -11.59
CA ILE A 87 -11.41 10.15 -13.03
C ILE A 87 -12.31 11.22 -13.63
N ILE A 88 -13.45 11.50 -13.02
CA ILE A 88 -14.39 12.50 -13.52
C ILE A 88 -13.77 13.90 -13.46
N SER A 89 -13.08 14.25 -12.37
CA SER A 89 -12.39 15.53 -12.24
C SER A 89 -11.28 15.73 -13.28
N SER A 90 -10.63 14.64 -13.72
CA SER A 90 -9.64 14.71 -14.79
C SER A 90 -10.22 15.08 -16.16
N LEU A 91 -11.54 14.93 -16.33
CA LEU A 91 -12.27 15.22 -17.57
C LEU A 91 -13.01 16.56 -17.51
N LYS A 92 -12.87 17.34 -16.44
CA LYS A 92 -13.50 18.65 -16.28
C LYS A 92 -12.60 19.80 -16.73
N THR A 93 -13.19 20.98 -16.89
CA THR A 93 -12.45 22.24 -17.02
C THR A 93 -11.90 22.69 -15.66
N SER A 94 -10.86 23.54 -15.67
CA SER A 94 -10.32 24.12 -14.43
C SER A 94 -11.36 24.97 -13.69
N THR A 95 -12.24 25.67 -14.43
CA THR A 95 -13.31 26.52 -13.87
C THR A 95 -14.41 25.70 -13.22
N GLU A 96 -14.82 24.57 -13.83
CA GLU A 96 -15.85 23.68 -13.28
C GLU A 96 -15.41 23.07 -11.93
N LEU A 97 -14.12 22.77 -11.76
CA LEU A 97 -13.57 22.25 -10.50
C LEU A 97 -13.54 23.27 -9.36
N LEU A 98 -13.64 24.56 -9.67
CA LEU A 98 -13.66 25.64 -8.69
C LEU A 98 -15.08 26.07 -8.32
N LEU A 99 -16.11 25.42 -8.87
CA LEU A 99 -17.49 25.71 -8.53
C LEU A 99 -17.79 25.37 -7.06
N PRO A 100 -18.55 26.22 -6.33
CA PRO A 100 -18.93 25.95 -4.94
C PRO A 100 -19.75 24.67 -4.77
N VAL A 101 -20.56 24.31 -5.76
CA VAL A 101 -21.31 23.05 -5.80
C VAL A 101 -20.63 22.12 -6.80
N PRO A 102 -20.00 21.03 -6.34
CA PRO A 102 -19.30 20.11 -7.22
C PRO A 102 -20.28 19.36 -8.13
N THR A 103 -20.02 19.35 -9.43
CA THR A 103 -20.79 18.55 -10.39
C THR A 103 -20.43 17.07 -10.27
N LEU A 104 -21.38 16.14 -10.36
CA LEU A 104 -21.06 14.71 -10.35
C LEU A 104 -20.57 14.21 -11.71
N TRP A 105 -20.89 14.90 -12.79
CA TRP A 105 -20.48 14.59 -14.16
C TRP A 105 -19.90 15.84 -14.82
N PRO A 106 -18.94 15.71 -15.75
CA PRO A 106 -18.42 16.86 -16.50
C PRO A 106 -19.54 17.50 -17.31
N GLN A 107 -19.62 18.83 -17.30
CA GLN A 107 -20.49 19.55 -18.23
C GLN A 107 -20.00 19.41 -19.67
N GLU A 108 -18.67 19.44 -19.83
CA GLU A 108 -17.97 19.23 -21.09
C GLU A 108 -16.79 18.27 -20.86
N PHE A 109 -16.68 17.24 -21.70
CA PHE A 109 -15.61 16.26 -21.57
C PHE A 109 -14.28 16.79 -22.13
N GLN A 110 -13.34 17.11 -21.23
CA GLN A 110 -12.03 17.68 -21.56
C GLN A 110 -10.94 16.60 -21.67
N TRP A 111 -11.02 15.77 -22.72
CA TRP A 111 -10.00 14.75 -23.01
C TRP A 111 -8.61 15.33 -23.27
N ALA A 112 -8.53 16.62 -23.65
CA ALA A 112 -7.29 17.34 -23.88
C ALA A 112 -6.39 17.43 -22.62
N ASN A 113 -6.96 17.27 -21.42
CA ASN A 113 -6.19 17.30 -20.17
C ASN A 113 -5.07 16.25 -20.13
N PHE A 114 -5.28 15.05 -20.71
CA PHE A 114 -4.26 14.00 -20.77
C PHE A 114 -3.05 14.35 -21.64
N PRO A 115 -3.21 14.67 -22.95
CA PRO A 115 -2.07 15.09 -23.77
C PRO A 115 -1.45 16.40 -23.28
N ASN A 116 -2.20 17.30 -22.63
CA ASN A 116 -1.63 18.51 -22.03
C ASN A 116 -0.63 18.18 -20.91
N VAL A 117 -0.94 17.20 -20.05
CA VAL A 117 0.00 16.73 -19.03
C VAL A 117 1.27 16.19 -19.66
N LEU A 118 1.16 15.39 -20.73
CA LEU A 118 2.30 14.81 -21.44
C LEU A 118 3.19 15.87 -22.12
N LYS A 119 2.61 16.99 -22.56
CA LYS A 119 3.35 18.13 -23.12
C LYS A 119 4.08 18.94 -22.05
N ARG A 120 3.55 18.99 -20.83
CA ARG A 120 4.06 19.83 -19.72
C ARG A 120 5.12 19.15 -18.89
N ALA A 121 5.11 17.82 -18.85
CA ALA A 121 6.09 17.03 -18.11
C ALA A 121 6.38 15.71 -18.83
N PRO A 122 7.62 15.18 -18.74
CA PRO A 122 7.99 13.90 -19.33
C PRO A 122 7.40 12.72 -18.53
N PHE A 123 6.08 12.63 -18.47
CA PHE A 123 5.33 11.66 -17.66
C PHE A 123 5.63 10.21 -18.04
N VAL A 124 5.82 9.94 -19.33
CA VAL A 124 6.22 8.62 -19.83
C VAL A 124 7.59 8.21 -19.25
N ARG A 125 8.51 9.17 -19.13
CA ARG A 125 9.83 8.93 -18.50
C ARG A 125 9.68 8.69 -17.00
N TYR A 126 8.83 9.44 -16.32
CA TYR A 126 8.58 9.21 -14.89
C TYR A 126 7.97 7.84 -14.62
N LEU A 127 7.06 7.40 -15.48
CA LEU A 127 6.48 6.07 -15.45
C LEU A 127 7.56 4.99 -15.65
N PHE A 128 8.41 5.16 -16.67
CA PHE A 128 9.54 4.27 -16.93
C PHE A 128 10.50 4.22 -15.73
N ASN A 129 10.86 5.37 -15.16
CA ASN A 129 11.73 5.44 -14.00
C ASN A 129 11.12 4.70 -12.81
N THR A 130 9.84 4.92 -12.51
CA THR A 130 9.14 4.21 -11.43
C THR A 130 9.14 2.69 -11.66
N LEU A 131 8.85 2.25 -12.89
CA LEU A 131 8.88 0.83 -13.24
C LEU A 131 10.27 0.22 -13.01
N VAL A 132 11.31 0.86 -13.55
CA VAL A 132 12.70 0.41 -13.41
C VAL A 132 13.10 0.36 -11.93
N THR A 133 12.92 1.47 -11.19
CA THR A 133 13.35 1.52 -9.79
C THR A 133 12.60 0.52 -8.92
N THR A 134 11.29 0.39 -9.12
CA THR A 134 10.45 -0.54 -8.35
C THR A 134 10.80 -1.98 -8.68
N PHE A 135 10.99 -2.32 -9.96
CA PHE A 135 11.35 -3.66 -10.40
C PHE A 135 12.69 -4.11 -9.83
N PHE A 136 13.75 -3.32 -9.99
CA PHE A 136 15.08 -3.70 -9.49
C PHE A 136 15.15 -3.72 -7.96
N MET A 137 14.46 -2.79 -7.28
CA MET A 137 14.33 -2.84 -5.82
C MET A 137 13.64 -4.14 -5.38
N MET A 138 12.50 -4.48 -5.99
CA MET A 138 11.74 -5.68 -5.67
C MET A 138 12.54 -6.95 -5.95
N THR A 139 13.17 -7.07 -7.12
CA THR A 139 14.01 -8.22 -7.47
C THR A 139 15.18 -8.35 -6.50
N GLY A 140 15.82 -7.25 -6.12
CA GLY A 140 16.86 -7.25 -5.08
C GLY A 140 16.36 -7.81 -3.75
N GLN A 141 15.20 -7.33 -3.29
CA GLN A 141 14.59 -7.79 -2.04
C GLN A 141 14.20 -9.27 -2.12
N ILE A 142 13.69 -9.74 -3.25
CA ILE A 142 13.37 -11.15 -3.47
C ILE A 142 14.65 -11.99 -3.43
N CYS A 143 15.65 -11.67 -4.25
CA CYS A 143 16.87 -12.47 -4.35
C CYS A 143 17.61 -12.53 -3.00
N ILE A 144 17.87 -11.38 -2.38
CA ILE A 144 18.60 -11.32 -1.11
C ILE A 144 17.72 -11.86 0.02
N GLY A 145 16.43 -11.51 0.02
CA GLY A 145 15.48 -11.90 1.06
C GLY A 145 15.23 -13.40 1.10
N VAL A 146 15.10 -14.06 -0.04
CA VAL A 146 14.96 -15.52 -0.15
C VAL A 146 16.19 -16.22 0.40
N LEU A 147 17.39 -15.80 0.01
CA LEU A 147 18.64 -16.40 0.49
C LEU A 147 18.82 -16.20 2.00
N ALA A 148 18.60 -14.98 2.49
CA ALA A 148 18.68 -14.67 3.90
C ALA A 148 17.63 -15.44 4.72
N ALA A 149 16.37 -15.47 4.27
CA ALA A 149 15.30 -16.20 4.93
C ALA A 149 15.60 -17.70 4.99
N TYR A 150 16.13 -18.30 3.91
CA TYR A 150 16.56 -19.69 3.90
C TYR A 150 17.66 -19.96 4.94
N GLY A 151 18.68 -19.10 4.97
CA GLY A 151 19.75 -19.17 5.97
C GLY A 151 19.22 -19.09 7.40
N PHE A 152 18.36 -18.12 7.71
CA PHE A 152 17.84 -17.90 9.06
C PHE A 152 16.77 -18.91 9.50
N SER A 153 16.09 -19.57 8.57
CA SER A 153 15.10 -20.62 8.87
C SER A 153 15.77 -21.99 8.96
N LYS A 154 16.23 -22.53 7.82
CA LYS A 154 16.73 -23.90 7.65
C LYS A 154 18.24 -24.04 7.81
N GLY A 155 18.98 -22.94 7.73
CA GLY A 155 20.42 -22.94 7.94
C GLY A 155 20.82 -23.26 9.39
N ARG A 156 21.97 -23.94 9.53
CA ARG A 156 22.63 -24.23 10.80
C ARG A 156 24.00 -23.55 10.79
N PHE A 157 24.15 -22.41 11.47
CA PHE A 157 25.42 -21.70 11.61
C PHE A 157 25.48 -20.96 12.96
N LYS A 158 26.70 -20.74 13.46
CA LYS A 158 26.95 -20.07 14.75
C LYS A 158 26.49 -18.61 14.68
N GLY A 159 25.76 -18.14 15.69
CA GLY A 159 25.29 -16.75 15.76
C GLY A 159 23.99 -16.45 14.98
N LYS A 160 23.34 -17.45 14.37
CA LYS A 160 22.09 -17.30 13.59
C LYS A 160 21.03 -16.46 14.30
N ASN A 161 20.75 -16.76 15.57
CA ASN A 161 19.70 -16.05 16.32
C ASN A 161 20.10 -14.60 16.62
N MET A 162 21.37 -14.33 16.92
CA MET A 162 21.86 -12.97 17.18
C MET A 162 21.81 -12.11 15.92
N LEU A 163 22.23 -12.65 14.78
CA LEU A 163 22.12 -11.96 13.49
C LEU A 163 20.66 -11.75 13.08
N PHE A 164 19.76 -12.69 13.40
CA PHE A 164 18.35 -12.49 13.15
C PHE A 164 17.73 -11.43 14.07
N VAL A 165 18.15 -11.33 15.32
CA VAL A 165 17.77 -10.23 16.22
C VAL A 165 18.23 -8.89 15.67
N LEU A 166 19.40 -8.81 15.01
CA LEU A 166 19.82 -7.60 14.30
C LEU A 166 18.86 -7.24 13.15
N VAL A 167 18.40 -8.22 12.37
CA VAL A 167 17.36 -8.00 11.34
C VAL A 167 16.06 -7.47 11.96
N LEU A 168 15.65 -8.02 13.10
CA LEU A 168 14.48 -7.52 13.85
C LEU A 168 14.72 -6.09 14.37
N GLY A 169 15.91 -5.78 14.87
CA GLY A 169 16.27 -4.43 15.29
C GLY A 169 16.15 -3.41 14.15
N ALA A 170 16.57 -3.78 12.93
CA ALA A 170 16.41 -2.93 11.75
C ALA A 170 14.93 -2.64 11.41
N LEU A 171 14.00 -3.55 11.73
CA LEU A 171 12.55 -3.32 11.57
C LEU A 171 11.98 -2.30 12.56
N MET A 172 12.60 -2.17 13.72
CA MET A 172 12.13 -1.26 14.78
C MET A 172 12.58 0.18 14.55
N ILE A 173 13.58 0.40 13.69
CA ILE A 173 14.08 1.73 13.38
C ILE A 173 13.10 2.42 12.41
N PRO A 174 12.55 3.59 12.76
CA PRO A 174 11.72 4.36 11.85
C PRO A 174 12.54 4.81 10.63
N ILE A 175 12.03 4.52 9.42
CA ILE A 175 12.73 4.84 8.17
C ILE A 175 13.10 6.33 8.06
N GLN A 176 12.29 7.21 8.66
CA GLN A 176 12.49 8.66 8.67
C GLN A 176 13.81 9.07 9.32
N VAL A 177 14.24 8.36 10.38
CA VAL A 177 15.50 8.63 11.09
C VAL A 177 16.71 8.28 10.22
N THR A 178 16.53 7.32 9.31
CA THR A 178 17.62 6.83 8.44
C THR A 178 17.83 7.69 7.19
N PHE A 179 16.87 8.58 6.84
CA PHE A 179 16.95 9.32 5.57
C PHE A 179 18.17 10.22 5.45
N VAL A 180 18.49 11.01 6.48
CA VAL A 180 19.64 11.94 6.42
C VAL A 180 20.97 11.19 6.28
N PRO A 181 21.26 10.17 7.13
CA PRO A 181 22.47 9.37 6.97
C PRO A 181 22.58 8.70 5.59
N ILE A 182 21.51 8.08 5.10
CA ILE A 182 21.50 7.41 3.80
C ILE A 182 21.68 8.42 2.66
N TYR A 183 21.04 9.58 2.73
CA TYR A 183 21.24 10.66 1.76
C TYR A 183 22.70 11.11 1.70
N VAL A 184 23.35 11.31 2.85
CA VAL A 184 24.77 11.69 2.91
C VAL A 184 25.65 10.60 2.29
N MET A 185 25.38 9.32 2.55
CA MET A 185 26.12 8.21 1.91
C MET A 185 25.95 8.22 0.38
N VAL A 186 24.71 8.32 -0.10
CA VAL A 186 24.39 8.36 -1.54
C VAL A 186 25.02 9.59 -2.22
N SER A 187 25.02 10.74 -1.53
CA SER A 187 25.68 11.96 -2.00
C SER A 187 27.19 11.80 -2.10
N ARG A 188 27.85 11.25 -1.07
CA ARG A 188 29.30 10.97 -1.09
C ARG A 188 29.71 9.98 -2.18
N LEU A 189 28.83 9.03 -2.52
CA LEU A 189 29.03 8.09 -3.62
C LEU A 189 28.76 8.70 -5.01
N GLY A 190 28.30 9.95 -5.09
CA GLY A 190 27.94 10.59 -6.35
C GLY A 190 26.68 10.00 -6.99
N TRP A 191 25.84 9.31 -6.23
CA TRP A 191 24.65 8.61 -6.72
C TRP A 191 23.38 9.46 -6.74
N ILE A 192 23.47 10.75 -6.42
CA ILE A 192 22.36 11.70 -6.61
C ILE A 192 22.05 11.83 -8.10
N ASN A 193 20.78 11.84 -8.45
CA ASN A 193 20.29 11.77 -9.84
C ASN A 193 20.83 10.55 -10.59
N SER A 194 20.70 9.37 -9.98
CA SER A 194 21.09 8.10 -10.61
C SER A 194 20.16 6.96 -10.19
N TYR A 195 20.04 5.92 -11.01
CA TYR A 195 19.30 4.70 -10.65
C TYR A 195 19.87 3.98 -9.41
N PRO A 196 21.20 3.83 -9.25
CA PRO A 196 21.76 3.27 -8.01
C PRO A 196 21.31 4.01 -6.75
N GLY A 197 21.25 5.35 -6.78
CA GLY A 197 20.77 6.15 -5.65
C GLY A 197 19.30 5.92 -5.31
N LEU A 198 18.48 5.53 -6.29
CA LEU A 198 17.07 5.20 -6.09
C LEU A 198 16.87 3.74 -5.63
N ILE A 199 17.70 2.82 -6.12
CA ILE A 199 17.50 1.37 -5.96
C ILE A 199 18.26 0.83 -4.74
N VAL A 200 19.57 1.10 -4.65
CA VAL A 200 20.50 0.42 -3.73
C VAL A 200 20.09 0.54 -2.26
N PRO A 201 19.68 1.72 -1.75
CA PRO A 201 19.30 1.86 -0.35
C PRO A 201 18.13 0.97 0.09
N ASN A 202 17.30 0.53 -0.86
CA ASN A 202 16.12 -0.30 -0.59
C ASN A 202 16.24 -1.72 -1.17
N LEU A 203 17.43 -2.16 -1.60
CA LEU A 203 17.65 -3.51 -2.14
C LEU A 203 17.44 -4.61 -1.08
N VAL A 204 17.60 -4.29 0.20
CA VAL A 204 17.42 -5.23 1.31
C VAL A 204 16.28 -4.74 2.18
N SER A 205 15.33 -5.63 2.46
CA SER A 205 14.20 -5.35 3.34
C SER A 205 14.19 -6.32 4.51
N ALA A 206 14.37 -5.79 5.71
CA ALA A 206 14.28 -6.57 6.94
C ALA A 206 12.87 -7.16 7.12
N TYR A 207 11.83 -6.46 6.67
CA TYR A 207 10.44 -6.95 6.67
C TYR A 207 10.29 -8.17 5.76
N PHE A 208 10.85 -8.10 4.54
CA PHE A 208 10.81 -9.20 3.59
C PHE A 208 11.53 -10.43 4.16
N ILE A 209 12.74 -10.26 4.70
CA ILE A 209 13.52 -11.35 5.33
C ILE A 209 12.75 -11.96 6.49
N PHE A 210 12.20 -11.13 7.38
CA PHE A 210 11.44 -11.58 8.54
C PHE A 210 10.23 -12.42 8.10
N MET A 211 9.38 -11.87 7.23
CA MET A 211 8.13 -12.51 6.84
C MET A 211 8.38 -13.82 6.10
N LEU A 212 9.33 -13.82 5.16
CA LEU A 212 9.66 -15.02 4.41
C LEU A 212 10.32 -16.09 5.28
N ARG A 213 11.13 -15.70 6.28
CA ARG A 213 11.66 -16.65 7.25
C ARG A 213 10.54 -17.32 8.04
N GLN A 214 9.52 -16.59 8.48
CA GLN A 214 8.38 -17.20 9.18
C GLN A 214 7.66 -18.21 8.28
N ALA A 215 7.47 -17.89 7.01
CA ALA A 215 6.88 -18.81 6.04
C ALA A 215 7.74 -20.08 5.86
N PHE A 216 9.05 -19.94 5.67
CA PHE A 216 9.95 -21.09 5.54
C PHE A 216 10.02 -21.94 6.82
N MET A 217 9.92 -21.32 8.00
CA MET A 217 9.85 -22.06 9.26
C MET A 217 8.57 -22.88 9.42
N SER A 218 7.47 -22.47 8.78
CA SER A 218 6.20 -23.20 8.84
C SER A 218 6.17 -24.47 7.99
N VAL A 219 7.16 -24.68 7.13
CA VAL A 219 7.31 -25.90 6.30
C VAL A 219 8.04 -26.97 7.12
N ASP A 220 7.46 -28.16 7.27
CA ASP A 220 8.09 -29.27 7.99
C ASP A 220 9.40 -29.72 7.34
N ASP A 221 10.38 -30.11 8.16
CA ASP A 221 11.69 -30.54 7.68
C ASP A 221 11.63 -31.85 6.87
N SER A 222 10.57 -32.67 7.04
CA SER A 222 10.34 -33.90 6.29
C SER A 222 10.28 -33.68 4.77
N TYR A 223 9.74 -32.55 4.31
CA TYR A 223 9.74 -32.19 2.89
C TYR A 223 11.15 -31.91 2.36
N LEU A 224 12.01 -31.33 3.20
CA LEU A 224 13.40 -31.08 2.83
C LEU A 224 14.21 -32.39 2.86
N ASP A 225 13.93 -33.28 3.80
CA ASP A 225 14.56 -34.59 3.87
C ASP A 225 14.18 -35.47 2.66
N ALA A 226 12.91 -35.48 2.27
CA ALA A 226 12.45 -36.15 1.05
C ALA A 226 13.18 -35.59 -0.19
N GLY A 227 13.26 -34.26 -0.33
CA GLY A 227 14.00 -33.65 -1.44
C GLY A 227 15.50 -33.99 -1.44
N ARG A 228 16.13 -34.17 -0.27
CA ARG A 228 17.53 -34.61 -0.17
C ARG A 228 17.70 -36.06 -0.62
N VAL A 229 16.75 -36.92 -0.29
CA VAL A 229 16.70 -38.31 -0.78
C VAL A 229 16.57 -38.34 -2.31
N ASP A 230 15.79 -37.41 -2.88
CA ASP A 230 15.66 -37.20 -4.34
C ASP A 230 16.89 -36.51 -4.98
N GLY A 231 17.97 -36.28 -4.22
CA GLY A 231 19.22 -35.71 -4.73
C GLY A 231 19.25 -34.19 -4.85
N LEU A 232 18.26 -33.47 -4.32
CA LEU A 232 18.24 -32.01 -4.36
C LEU A 232 19.30 -31.40 -3.43
N ASN A 233 20.16 -30.55 -4.01
CA ASN A 233 21.07 -29.71 -3.25
C ASN A 233 20.32 -28.52 -2.58
N ARG A 234 21.03 -27.65 -1.85
CA ARG A 234 20.41 -26.50 -1.13
C ARG A 234 19.59 -25.56 -2.03
N ILE A 235 20.10 -25.26 -3.23
CA ILE A 235 19.41 -24.42 -4.21
C ILE A 235 18.22 -25.18 -4.79
N GLY A 236 18.38 -26.48 -5.03
CA GLY A 236 17.31 -27.40 -5.44
C GLY A 236 16.16 -27.40 -4.44
N LEU A 237 16.42 -27.57 -3.15
CA LEU A 237 15.44 -27.52 -2.07
C LEU A 237 14.72 -26.17 -1.99
N LEU A 238 15.47 -25.08 -2.18
CA LEU A 238 14.90 -23.74 -2.18
C LEU A 238 13.91 -23.55 -3.34
N HIS A 239 14.33 -23.89 -4.56
CA HIS A 239 13.56 -23.64 -5.78
C HIS A 239 12.40 -24.62 -5.99
N HIS A 240 12.57 -25.90 -5.62
CA HIS A 240 11.58 -26.95 -5.88
C HIS A 240 10.67 -27.26 -4.68
N VAL A 241 11.05 -26.88 -3.46
CA VAL A 241 10.26 -27.17 -2.25
C VAL A 241 9.81 -25.89 -1.57
N LEU A 242 10.75 -25.09 -1.05
CA LEU A 242 10.40 -23.94 -0.20
C LEU A 242 9.67 -22.82 -0.94
N ILE A 243 10.18 -22.37 -2.09
CA ILE A 243 9.55 -21.29 -2.87
C ILE A 243 8.13 -21.68 -3.31
N PRO A 244 7.87 -22.86 -3.90
CA PRO A 244 6.51 -23.27 -4.28
C PRO A 244 5.56 -23.40 -3.10
N MET A 245 6.00 -24.01 -1.99
CA MET A 245 5.17 -24.18 -0.79
C MET A 245 4.83 -22.86 -0.11
N CYS A 246 5.74 -21.88 -0.16
CA CYS A 246 5.54 -20.53 0.36
C CYS A 246 5.11 -19.53 -0.73
N GLY A 247 4.68 -20.01 -1.89
CA GLY A 247 4.25 -19.20 -3.03
C GLY A 247 3.22 -18.11 -2.67
N PRO A 248 2.16 -18.41 -1.89
CA PRO A 248 1.20 -17.38 -1.49
C PRO A 248 1.83 -16.24 -0.68
N THR A 249 2.72 -16.56 0.27
CA THR A 249 3.44 -15.55 1.04
C THR A 249 4.37 -14.74 0.15
N MET A 250 5.14 -15.40 -0.73
CA MET A 250 6.04 -14.76 -1.69
C MET A 250 5.30 -13.74 -2.58
N ILE A 251 4.14 -14.12 -3.12
CA ILE A 251 3.32 -13.24 -3.95
C ILE A 251 2.83 -12.04 -3.14
N THR A 252 2.37 -12.28 -1.91
CA THR A 252 1.86 -11.23 -1.03
C THR A 252 2.93 -10.21 -0.68
N ILE A 253 4.09 -10.65 -0.19
CA ILE A 253 5.19 -9.74 0.17
C ILE A 253 5.78 -9.03 -1.05
N SER A 254 5.89 -9.70 -2.20
CA SER A 254 6.39 -9.08 -3.44
C SER A 254 5.44 -8.02 -3.96
N THR A 255 4.12 -8.28 -3.90
CA THR A 255 3.09 -7.29 -4.28
C THR A 255 3.17 -6.07 -3.36
N LEU A 256 3.29 -6.28 -2.05
CA LEU A 256 3.43 -5.18 -1.09
C LEU A 256 4.72 -4.37 -1.32
N THR A 257 5.83 -5.04 -1.63
CA THR A 257 7.10 -4.39 -2.02
C THR A 257 6.92 -3.56 -3.29
N PHE A 258 6.24 -4.08 -4.31
CA PHE A 258 5.96 -3.33 -5.54
C PHE A 258 5.14 -2.07 -5.25
N ILE A 259 4.03 -2.20 -4.51
CA ILE A 259 3.17 -1.06 -4.14
C ILE A 259 3.97 -0.01 -3.38
N THR A 260 4.84 -0.44 -2.46
CA THR A 260 5.71 0.46 -1.68
C THR A 260 6.70 1.21 -2.57
N GLY A 261 7.35 0.52 -3.52
CA GLY A 261 8.26 1.15 -4.47
C GLY A 261 7.56 2.11 -5.41
N TRP A 262 6.38 1.73 -5.91
CA TRP A 262 5.57 2.54 -6.81
C TRP A 262 5.11 3.85 -6.16
N ASN A 263 4.64 3.76 -4.92
CA ASN A 263 4.14 4.90 -4.14
C ASN A 263 5.26 5.67 -3.42
N SER A 264 6.53 5.29 -3.61
CA SER A 264 7.64 5.95 -2.95
C SER A 264 7.78 7.39 -3.45
N TYR A 265 7.67 8.32 -2.50
CA TYR A 265 7.70 9.75 -2.78
C TYR A 265 8.87 10.47 -2.09
N PHE A 266 9.02 10.31 -0.78
CA PHE A 266 9.99 11.06 0.01
C PHE A 266 11.43 10.83 -0.45
N TRP A 267 11.84 9.57 -0.59
CA TRP A 267 13.20 9.24 -1.01
C TRP A 267 13.51 9.72 -2.43
N PRO A 268 12.72 9.38 -3.48
CA PRO A 268 12.94 9.91 -4.82
C PRO A 268 12.94 11.44 -4.90
N LYS A 269 12.07 12.11 -4.14
CA LYS A 269 12.06 13.58 -4.10
C LYS A 269 13.39 14.17 -3.62
N MET A 270 14.08 13.51 -2.69
CA MET A 270 15.36 13.97 -2.17
C MET A 270 16.52 13.71 -3.14
N VAL A 271 16.57 12.54 -3.78
CA VAL A 271 17.75 12.11 -4.55
C VAL A 271 17.61 12.24 -6.07
N ALA A 272 16.40 12.35 -6.61
CA ALA A 272 16.13 12.54 -8.03
C ALA A 272 15.60 13.97 -8.30
N THR A 273 16.50 14.94 -8.25
CA THR A 273 16.20 16.34 -8.50
C THR A 273 16.07 16.69 -9.99
N LYS A 274 16.55 15.86 -10.92
CA LYS A 274 16.42 16.05 -12.38
C LYS A 274 15.26 15.25 -12.98
N ASP A 275 14.62 15.79 -14.01
CA ASP A 275 13.52 15.14 -14.73
C ASP A 275 13.90 13.76 -15.29
N GLU A 276 15.18 13.59 -15.61
CA GLU A 276 15.67 12.31 -16.12
C GLU A 276 15.44 11.12 -15.18
N TYR A 277 15.41 11.35 -13.87
CA TYR A 277 15.40 10.33 -12.83
C TYR A 277 14.18 10.39 -11.91
N ARG A 278 13.32 11.41 -12.05
CA ARG A 278 12.11 11.55 -11.23
C ARG A 278 11.16 10.36 -11.41
N THR A 279 10.53 9.95 -10.32
CA THR A 279 9.46 8.94 -10.32
C THR A 279 8.10 9.58 -10.54
N ILE A 280 7.12 8.78 -10.94
CA ILE A 280 5.74 9.21 -11.20
C ILE A 280 5.11 9.92 -10.01
N ALA A 281 5.33 9.43 -8.79
CA ALA A 281 4.81 10.05 -7.56
C ALA A 281 5.35 11.47 -7.38
N VAL A 282 6.64 11.70 -7.66
CA VAL A 282 7.23 13.04 -7.65
C VAL A 282 6.70 13.88 -8.81
N GLY A 283 6.58 13.29 -10.00
CA GLY A 283 6.07 13.94 -11.20
C GLY A 283 4.66 14.53 -11.04
N VAL A 284 3.73 13.78 -10.46
CA VAL A 284 2.35 14.25 -10.17
C VAL A 284 2.38 15.48 -9.27
N THR A 285 3.21 15.48 -8.21
CA THR A 285 3.30 16.63 -7.31
C THR A 285 3.93 17.86 -7.96
N ARG A 286 4.85 17.66 -8.92
CA ARG A 286 5.51 18.75 -9.65
C ARG A 286 4.55 19.48 -10.57
N LEU A 287 3.51 18.80 -11.09
CA LEU A 287 2.43 19.45 -11.85
C LEU A 287 1.82 20.61 -11.06
N ARG A 288 1.71 20.51 -9.72
CA ARG A 288 1.23 21.62 -8.89
C ARG A 288 2.11 22.86 -8.95
N GLN A 289 3.43 22.67 -9.10
CA GLN A 289 4.43 23.74 -9.03
C GLN A 289 4.70 24.41 -10.38
N THR A 290 4.45 23.72 -11.49
CA THR A 290 4.54 24.31 -12.85
C THR A 290 3.52 25.43 -13.07
N PHE A 291 2.47 25.52 -12.24
CA PHE A 291 1.42 26.54 -12.32
C PHE A 291 1.53 27.67 -11.29
N ALA A 292 2.57 27.68 -10.45
CA ALA A 292 2.78 28.76 -9.49
C ALA A 292 3.13 30.06 -10.26
N GLY A 293 2.10 30.85 -10.61
CA GLY A 293 2.24 32.11 -11.35
C GLY A 293 1.16 32.38 -12.41
N MET A 294 0.35 31.38 -12.79
CA MET A 294 -0.84 31.56 -13.64
C MET A 294 -2.09 31.34 -12.79
N GLU A 295 -3.01 32.31 -12.74
CA GLU A 295 -4.19 32.35 -11.84
C GLU A 295 -5.15 31.14 -11.94
N THR A 296 -4.94 30.22 -12.86
CA THR A 296 -5.74 29.00 -13.00
C THR A 296 -5.12 27.85 -12.21
N ALA A 297 -5.71 27.51 -11.08
CA ALA A 297 -5.40 26.27 -10.37
C ALA A 297 -5.81 25.06 -11.25
N ASN A 298 -4.84 24.43 -11.92
CA ASN A 298 -5.07 23.34 -12.87
C ASN A 298 -5.25 21.97 -12.18
N TYR A 299 -6.25 21.90 -11.30
CA TYR A 299 -6.63 20.68 -10.60
C TYR A 299 -7.04 19.55 -11.57
N ASN A 300 -7.66 19.89 -12.70
CA ASN A 300 -8.03 18.97 -13.77
C ASN A 300 -6.83 18.20 -14.31
N GLU A 301 -5.72 18.88 -14.60
CA GLU A 301 -4.51 18.23 -15.12
C GLU A 301 -3.74 17.45 -14.05
N ILE A 302 -3.76 17.92 -12.80
CA ILE A 302 -3.21 17.13 -11.68
C ILE A 302 -3.98 15.82 -11.52
N MET A 303 -5.31 15.87 -11.62
CA MET A 303 -6.17 14.68 -11.59
C MET A 303 -5.91 13.77 -12.80
N ALA A 304 -5.74 14.32 -14.00
CA ALA A 304 -5.36 13.54 -15.19
C ALA A 304 -4.00 12.85 -15.01
N GLY A 305 -3.02 13.55 -14.45
CA GLY A 305 -1.73 12.97 -14.06
C GLY A 305 -1.87 11.85 -13.03
N ALA A 306 -2.73 12.02 -12.02
CA ALA A 306 -3.00 11.01 -11.01
C ALA A 306 -3.71 9.76 -11.60
N VAL A 307 -4.66 9.94 -12.51
CA VAL A 307 -5.29 8.84 -13.26
C VAL A 307 -4.24 8.06 -14.05
N MET A 308 -3.35 8.74 -14.78
CA MET A 308 -2.27 8.06 -15.50
C MET A 308 -1.33 7.29 -14.56
N ALA A 309 -1.08 7.83 -13.37
CA ALA A 309 -0.20 7.21 -12.38
C ALA A 309 -0.78 5.94 -11.73
N ILE A 310 -2.11 5.83 -11.60
CA ILE A 310 -2.77 4.68 -10.97
C ILE A 310 -3.03 3.52 -11.94
N ILE A 311 -3.14 3.77 -13.25
CA ILE A 311 -3.44 2.74 -14.27
C ILE A 311 -2.54 1.49 -14.13
N PRO A 312 -1.21 1.60 -14.01
CA PRO A 312 -0.34 0.43 -13.90
C PRO A 312 -0.57 -0.38 -12.61
N ILE A 313 -0.93 0.29 -11.51
CA ILE A 313 -1.27 -0.37 -10.24
C ILE A 313 -2.57 -1.17 -10.40
N ILE A 314 -3.57 -0.60 -11.07
CA ILE A 314 -4.85 -1.28 -11.35
C ILE A 314 -4.59 -2.52 -12.21
N ILE A 315 -3.79 -2.40 -13.28
CA ILE A 315 -3.43 -3.53 -14.13
C ILE A 315 -2.73 -4.62 -13.31
N LEU A 316 -1.73 -4.24 -12.50
CA LEU A 316 -1.04 -5.20 -11.64
C LEU A 316 -2.00 -5.90 -10.67
N PHE A 317 -2.89 -5.14 -10.02
CA PHE A 317 -3.88 -5.68 -9.11
C PHE A 317 -4.81 -6.69 -9.81
N LEU A 318 -5.31 -6.35 -11.01
CA LEU A 318 -6.17 -7.24 -11.78
C LEU A 318 -5.49 -8.56 -12.15
N ILE A 319 -4.18 -8.55 -12.38
CA ILE A 319 -3.37 -9.76 -12.64
C ILE A 319 -3.12 -10.52 -11.31
N MET A 320 -2.79 -9.82 -10.23
CA MET A 320 -2.38 -10.41 -8.96
C MET A 320 -3.53 -10.88 -8.06
N GLN A 321 -4.75 -10.34 -8.21
CA GLN A 321 -5.89 -10.60 -7.32
C GLN A 321 -6.21 -12.10 -7.17
N LYS A 322 -6.10 -12.90 -8.24
CA LYS A 322 -6.34 -14.35 -8.20
C LYS A 322 -5.39 -15.05 -7.23
N TYR A 323 -4.13 -14.61 -7.20
CA TYR A 323 -3.09 -15.21 -6.36
C TYR A 323 -3.18 -14.76 -4.91
N ILE A 324 -3.52 -13.49 -4.67
CA ILE A 324 -3.74 -12.94 -3.32
C ILE A 324 -4.92 -13.64 -2.63
N MET A 325 -6.04 -13.82 -3.35
CA MET A 325 -7.24 -14.49 -2.81
C MET A 325 -6.99 -15.95 -2.43
N THR A 326 -6.13 -16.65 -3.18
CA THR A 326 -5.75 -18.05 -2.90
C THR A 326 -4.91 -18.16 -1.61
N GLY A 327 -4.11 -17.15 -1.28
CA GLY A 327 -3.31 -17.11 -0.06
C GLY A 327 -4.12 -16.85 1.21
N MET A 328 -5.06 -15.90 1.17
CA MET A 328 -5.90 -15.56 2.31
C MET A 328 -6.89 -16.69 2.67
N SER A 329 -7.42 -17.40 1.67
CA SER A 329 -8.34 -18.52 1.88
C SER A 329 -7.69 -19.68 2.67
N LYS A 330 -6.41 -20.00 2.44
CA LYS A 330 -5.72 -21.05 3.21
C LYS A 330 -5.38 -20.64 4.64
N ALA A 331 -5.15 -19.35 4.90
CA ALA A 331 -4.90 -18.83 6.24
C ALA A 331 -6.17 -18.81 7.11
N ALA A 332 -7.35 -18.65 6.51
CA ALA A 332 -8.64 -18.67 7.19
C ALA A 332 -9.18 -20.08 7.50
N MET A 333 -8.57 -21.13 6.94
CA MET A 333 -8.93 -22.54 7.20
C MET A 333 -8.01 -23.25 8.22
N LYS A 334 -7.11 -22.50 8.88
CA LYS A 334 -6.32 -22.97 10.03
C LYS A 334 -6.90 -22.42 11.33
#